data_AF-A0A199VBG1-F1
#
_entry.id   AF-A0A199VBG1-F1
#
_cell.length_a   1.000
_cell.length_b   1.000
_cell.length_c   1.000
_cell.angle_alpha   90.00
_cell.angle_beta   90.00
_cell.angle_gamma   90.00
#
_symmetry.space_group_name_H-M   'P 1'
#
loop_
_entity.id
_entity.type
_entity.pdbx_description
1 polymer ?
#
loop_
_entity_poly.entity_id
_entity_poly.type
_entity_poly.pdbx_seq_one_letter_code
_entity_poly.pdbx_strand_id
1 'polypeptide(L)'
;MNFTTNQLKMITRSSSVHYSDASLDLNYPSFIAFFNPKTAVTIDNSIRKFKRTVTNVGDAAATYSAKVKGIKGFSISIVPDELVFKDKHEKQSFTLILKGHMKNKNDEVVPWLIELGG
;
A
#
# COMPACT_ATOMS: atom_id res chain seq x y z
N MET A 1 -10.02 -9.54 -7.94
CA MET A 1 -10.28 -10.99 -7.97
C MET A 1 -11.67 -11.18 -8.53
N ASN A 2 -11.85 -12.06 -9.52
CA ASN A 2 -13.15 -12.31 -10.14
C ASN A 2 -13.54 -13.77 -9.89
N PHE A 3 -14.04 -14.04 -8.68
CA PHE A 3 -14.54 -15.35 -8.30
C PHE A 3 -16.04 -15.46 -8.56
N THR A 4 -16.53 -16.65 -8.86
CA THR A 4 -17.97 -16.92 -8.91
C THR A 4 -18.56 -16.96 -7.51
N THR A 5 -19.87 -16.79 -7.40
CA THR A 5 -20.59 -16.86 -6.11
C THR A 5 -20.34 -18.18 -5.39
N ASN A 6 -20.26 -19.31 -6.12
CA ASN A 6 -19.99 -20.63 -5.51
C ASN A 6 -18.56 -20.71 -4.97
N GLN A 7 -17.58 -20.17 -5.70
CA GLN A 7 -16.19 -20.08 -5.23
C GLN A 7 -16.09 -19.19 -3.98
N LEU A 8 -16.78 -18.04 -3.97
CA LEU A 8 -16.82 -17.15 -2.81
C LEU A 8 -17.46 -17.83 -1.59
N LYS A 9 -18.61 -18.49 -1.74
CA LYS A 9 -19.26 -19.24 -0.65
C LYS A 9 -18.35 -20.33 -0.08
N MET A 10 -17.58 -21.00 -0.94
CA MET A 10 -16.63 -22.02 -0.51
C MET A 10 -15.48 -21.41 0.31
N ILE A 11 -14.93 -20.26 -0.12
CA ILE A 11 -13.82 -19.58 0.57
C ILE A 11 -14.28 -18.96 1.88
N THR A 12 -15.43 -18.26 1.89
CA THR A 12 -15.91 -17.50 3.06
C THR A 12 -16.76 -18.34 4.01
N ARG A 13 -17.17 -19.55 3.58
CA ARG A 13 -18.07 -20.45 4.29
C ARG A 13 -19.41 -19.80 4.68
N SER A 14 -19.81 -18.75 3.96
CA SER A 14 -21.04 -17.99 4.21
C SER A 14 -22.17 -18.43 3.28
N SER A 15 -23.41 -18.43 3.78
CA SER A 15 -24.62 -18.73 2.99
C SER A 15 -25.11 -17.52 2.17
N SER A 16 -24.85 -16.30 2.66
CA SER A 16 -25.14 -15.04 1.98
C SER A 16 -23.87 -14.34 1.52
N VAL A 17 -23.95 -13.69 0.36
CA VAL A 17 -22.84 -13.00 -0.31
C VAL A 17 -23.34 -11.60 -0.61
N HIS A 18 -22.98 -10.64 0.24
CA HIS A 18 -23.29 -9.22 0.04
C HIS A 18 -21.99 -8.44 0.15
N TYR A 19 -21.38 -8.11 -0.99
CA TYR A 19 -20.10 -7.41 -1.06
C TYR A 19 -20.26 -6.18 -1.95
N SER A 20 -20.61 -5.05 -1.35
CA SER A 20 -20.80 -3.78 -2.06
C SER A 20 -19.51 -2.96 -2.19
N ASP A 21 -18.51 -3.23 -1.34
CA ASP A 21 -17.30 -2.41 -1.19
C ASP A 21 -16.02 -3.20 -1.52
N ALA A 22 -15.99 -3.87 -2.67
CA ALA A 22 -14.83 -4.64 -3.09
C ALA A 22 -13.64 -3.70 -3.38
N SER A 23 -12.55 -3.84 -2.61
CA SER A 23 -11.29 -3.14 -2.82
C SER A 23 -10.13 -4.11 -2.85
N LEU A 24 -9.17 -3.87 -3.75
CA LEU A 24 -7.88 -4.58 -3.78
C LEU A 24 -6.82 -3.90 -2.90
N ASP A 25 -7.10 -2.71 -2.37
CA ASP A 25 -6.16 -1.93 -1.56
C ASP A 25 -6.35 -2.23 -0.07
N LEU A 26 -5.76 -3.34 0.37
CA LEU A 26 -5.81 -3.78 1.76
C LEU A 26 -4.93 -2.88 2.64
N ASN A 27 -5.43 -2.53 3.83
CA ASN A 27 -4.65 -1.82 4.84
C ASN A 27 -3.64 -2.76 5.54
N TYR A 28 -2.65 -3.20 4.79
CA TYR A 28 -1.65 -4.18 5.24
C TYR A 28 -0.30 -3.51 5.49
N PRO A 29 0.48 -3.92 6.52
CA PRO A 29 1.75 -3.28 6.88
C PRO A 29 2.91 -3.59 5.93
N SER A 30 2.62 -3.88 4.66
CA SER A 30 3.60 -4.05 3.60
C SER A 30 3.03 -3.64 2.25
N PHE A 31 3.93 -3.46 1.29
CA PHE A 31 3.63 -3.01 -0.05
C PHE A 31 4.20 -3.99 -1.06
N ILE A 32 3.40 -4.36 -2.05
CA ILE A 32 3.84 -5.21 -3.15
C ILE A 32 3.36 -4.60 -4.46
N ALA A 33 4.30 -4.41 -5.39
CA ALA A 33 4.05 -3.81 -6.68
C ALA A 33 4.52 -4.75 -7.79
N PHE A 34 3.63 -5.06 -8.73
CA PHE A 34 3.96 -5.82 -9.92
C PHE A 34 3.97 -4.91 -11.15
N PHE A 35 5.07 -4.95 -11.89
CA PHE A 35 5.24 -4.26 -13.16
C PHE A 35 5.42 -5.30 -14.26
N ASN A 36 4.61 -5.21 -15.32
CA ASN A 36 4.77 -6.07 -16.48
C ASN A 36 5.70 -5.36 -17.48
N PRO A 37 6.93 -5.86 -17.72
CA PRO A 37 7.89 -5.20 -18.60
C PRO A 37 7.42 -5.11 -20.05
N LYS A 38 6.43 -5.91 -20.47
CA LYS A 38 5.86 -5.86 -21.83
C LYS A 38 4.86 -4.73 -22.04
N THR A 39 4.23 -4.22 -20.97
CA THR A 39 3.17 -3.19 -21.06
C THR A 39 3.53 -1.89 -20.33
N ALA A 40 4.54 -1.91 -19.47
CA ALA A 40 5.13 -0.75 -18.81
C ALA A 40 6.13 -0.01 -19.73
N VAL A 41 5.69 0.33 -20.95
CA VAL A 41 6.50 1.04 -21.95
C VAL A 41 6.54 2.55 -21.68
N THR A 42 5.55 3.08 -20.96
CA THR A 42 5.42 4.49 -20.57
C THR A 42 5.47 4.67 -19.05
N ILE A 43 5.94 5.84 -18.59
CA ILE A 43 6.08 6.17 -17.16
C ILE A 43 4.74 6.08 -16.43
N ASP A 44 3.63 6.47 -17.07
CA ASP A 44 2.29 6.48 -16.48
C ASP A 44 1.75 5.06 -16.18
N ASN A 45 2.08 4.08 -17.03
CA ASN A 45 1.74 2.66 -16.80
C ASN A 45 2.54 2.04 -15.63
N SER A 46 3.53 2.79 -15.13
CA SER A 46 4.50 2.36 -14.15
C SER A 46 4.36 3.10 -12.81
N ILE A 47 3.17 3.65 -12.56
CA ILE A 47 2.77 4.22 -11.27
C ILE A 47 1.93 3.20 -10.50
N ARG A 48 2.25 3.00 -9.22
CA ARG A 48 1.43 2.25 -8.25
C ARG A 48 1.20 3.11 -7.02
N LYS A 49 -0.05 3.16 -6.58
CA LYS A 49 -0.49 3.90 -5.40
C LYS A 49 -1.05 2.92 -4.38
N PHE A 50 -0.66 3.11 -3.12
CA PHE A 50 -1.11 2.27 -2.01
C PHE A 50 -1.58 3.19 -0.90
N LYS A 51 -2.87 3.14 -0.54
CA LYS A 51 -3.40 3.89 0.58
C LYS A 51 -3.30 3.06 1.84
N ARG A 52 -2.78 3.64 2.91
CA ARG A 52 -2.76 3.02 4.24
C ARG A 52 -3.39 3.96 5.25
N THR A 53 -3.99 3.36 6.26
CA THR A 53 -4.55 4.05 7.42
C THR A 53 -3.92 3.46 8.66
N VAL A 54 -3.17 4.26 9.37
CA VAL A 54 -2.52 3.87 10.63
C VAL A 54 -3.31 4.45 11.80
N THR A 55 -3.26 3.76 12.93
CA THR A 55 -3.95 4.17 14.16
C THR A 55 -2.90 4.43 15.23
N ASN A 56 -2.97 5.56 15.92
CA ASN A 56 -2.12 5.78 17.09
C ASN A 56 -2.55 4.83 18.21
N VAL A 57 -1.64 3.98 18.68
CA VAL A 57 -1.90 3.07 19.80
C VAL A 57 -1.22 3.51 21.10
N GLY A 58 -0.39 4.57 21.03
CA GLY A 58 0.20 5.21 22.20
C GLY A 58 -0.79 6.10 22.93
N ASP A 59 -0.56 6.31 24.22
CA ASP A 59 -1.47 7.08 25.09
C ASP A 59 -1.36 8.60 24.91
N ALA A 60 -0.32 9.09 24.22
CA ALA A 60 -0.03 10.51 24.04
C ALA A 60 -0.17 10.95 22.57
N ALA A 61 -0.25 12.28 22.39
CA ALA A 61 -0.07 12.91 21.09
C ALA A 61 1.31 12.60 20.52
N ALA A 62 1.38 12.38 19.22
CA ALA A 62 2.62 12.04 18.52
C ALA A 62 2.57 12.49 17.06
N THR A 63 3.71 12.97 16.56
CA THR A 63 3.91 13.29 15.15
C THR A 63 4.94 12.33 14.58
N TYR A 64 4.65 11.75 13.42
CA TYR A 64 5.54 10.83 12.74
C TYR A 64 5.89 11.34 11.36
N SER A 65 7.18 11.39 11.04
CA SER A 65 7.67 11.69 9.70
C SER A 65 8.06 10.41 8.97
N ALA A 66 7.65 10.29 7.71
CA ALA A 66 7.93 9.14 6.87
C ALA A 66 9.35 9.22 6.30
N LYS A 67 10.14 8.18 6.53
CA LYS A 67 11.45 8.00 5.89
C LYS A 67 11.37 6.93 4.83
N VAL A 68 11.86 7.23 3.63
CA VAL A 68 11.88 6.30 2.50
C VAL A 68 13.31 6.05 2.04
N LYS A 69 13.64 4.77 1.83
CA LYS A 69 14.88 4.38 1.17
C LYS A 69 14.60 4.23 -0.32
N GLY A 70 15.39 4.91 -1.15
CA GLY A 70 15.25 4.84 -2.61
C GLY A 70 15.51 3.44 -3.15
N ILE A 71 14.77 3.06 -4.20
CA ILE A 71 14.97 1.81 -4.95
C ILE A 71 15.58 2.18 -6.29
N LYS A 72 16.62 1.47 -6.71
CA LYS A 72 17.19 1.69 -8.05
C LYS A 72 16.11 1.49 -9.10
N GLY A 73 15.95 2.45 -10.00
CA GLY A 73 14.94 2.41 -11.06
C GLY A 73 13.54 2.89 -10.66
N PHE A 74 13.30 3.19 -9.37
CA PHE A 74 12.02 3.72 -8.90
C PHE A 74 12.16 4.94 -7.98
N SER A 75 11.26 5.89 -8.17
CA SER A 75 10.96 6.97 -7.24
C SER A 75 9.84 6.53 -6.30
N ILE A 76 10.04 6.79 -5.00
CA ILE A 76 9.02 6.63 -3.96
C ILE A 76 8.69 8.01 -3.41
N SER A 77 7.41 8.26 -3.20
CA SER A 77 6.91 9.42 -2.45
C SER A 77 5.77 8.99 -1.54
N ILE A 78 5.61 9.68 -0.42
CA ILE A 78 4.54 9.46 0.55
C ILE A 78 3.79 10.79 0.74
N VAL A 79 2.46 10.74 0.72
CA VAL A 79 1.61 11.94 0.88
C VAL A 79 0.43 11.65 1.83
N PRO A 80 0.25 12.44 2.92
CA PRO A 80 1.26 13.35 3.49
C PRO A 80 2.46 12.54 4.02
N ASP A 81 3.64 13.15 4.02
CA ASP A 81 4.88 12.59 4.59
C ASP A 81 4.98 12.77 6.10
N GLU A 82 4.13 13.62 6.70
CA GLU A 82 3.96 13.76 8.15
C GLU A 82 2.55 13.36 8.57
N LEU A 83 2.45 12.60 9.67
CA LEU A 83 1.20 12.21 10.31
C LEU A 83 1.17 12.73 11.74
N VAL A 84 0.23 13.63 12.02
CA VAL A 84 0.01 14.20 13.35
C VAL A 84 -1.17 13.50 14.02
N PHE A 85 -0.94 12.90 15.17
CA PHE A 85 -1.96 12.33 16.04
C PHE A 85 -2.04 13.12 17.33
N LYS A 86 -3.24 13.59 17.66
CA LYS A 86 -3.52 14.38 18.88
C LYS A 86 -3.85 13.47 20.06
N ASP A 87 -4.46 12.32 19.80
CA ASP A 87 -4.94 11.41 20.83
C ASP A 87 -4.72 9.94 20.48
N LYS A 88 -4.90 9.07 21.48
CA LYS A 88 -4.94 7.62 21.29
C LYS A 88 -6.13 7.21 20.42
N HIS A 89 -5.91 6.22 19.57
CA HIS A 89 -6.87 5.67 18.60
C HIS A 89 -7.25 6.59 17.44
N GLU A 90 -6.66 7.78 17.35
CA GLU A 90 -6.80 8.61 16.15
C GLU A 90 -6.22 7.88 14.94
N LYS A 91 -6.88 8.04 13.79
CA LYS A 91 -6.51 7.40 12.54
C LYS A 91 -6.07 8.46 11.55
N GLN A 92 -4.90 8.26 10.96
CA GLN A 92 -4.43 9.07 9.85
C GLN A 92 -4.11 8.19 8.65
N SER A 93 -4.28 8.76 7.46
CA SER A 93 -4.04 8.04 6.21
C SER A 93 -2.94 8.71 5.40
N PHE A 94 -2.13 7.88 4.75
CA PHE A 94 -1.16 8.31 3.76
C PHE A 94 -1.26 7.45 2.50
N THR A 95 -0.68 7.96 1.42
CA THR A 95 -0.56 7.25 0.15
C THR A 95 0.90 7.12 -0.23
N LEU A 96 1.39 5.89 -0.37
CA LEU A 96 2.68 5.60 -0.98
C LEU A 96 2.51 5.56 -2.50
N ILE A 97 3.31 6.35 -3.21
CA ILE A 97 3.32 6.44 -4.67
C ILE A 97 4.68 5.95 -5.15
N LEU A 98 4.67 4.81 -5.82
CA LEU A 98 5.83 4.22 -6.48
C LEU A 98 5.75 4.54 -7.97
N LYS A 99 6.76 5.22 -8.52
CA LYS A 99 6.87 5.54 -9.96
C LYS A 99 8.20 5.02 -10.48
N GLY A 100 8.22 4.23 -11.53
CA GLY A 100 9.48 3.82 -12.12
C GLY A 100 9.30 2.70 -13.12
N HIS A 101 10.32 2.44 -13.92
CA HIS A 101 10.27 1.50 -15.03
C HIS A 101 11.27 0.37 -14.76
N MET A 102 10.80 -0.89 -14.73
CA MET A 102 11.72 -2.02 -14.72
C MET A 102 12.31 -2.18 -16.11
N LYS A 103 13.64 -2.03 -16.24
CA LYS A 103 14.32 -2.32 -17.51
C LYS A 103 14.61 -3.81 -17.68
N ASN A 104 14.78 -4.57 -16.58
CA ASN A 104 15.19 -5.98 -16.61
C ASN A 104 14.43 -6.86 -15.60
N LYS A 105 14.36 -8.17 -15.84
CA LYS A 105 13.64 -9.18 -15.01
C LYS A 105 14.24 -9.44 -13.62
N ASN A 106 15.43 -8.91 -13.33
CA ASN A 106 16.21 -9.23 -12.12
C ASN A 106 16.19 -8.12 -11.07
N ASP A 107 15.34 -7.10 -11.23
CA ASP A 107 15.25 -6.03 -10.23
C ASP A 107 14.57 -6.60 -8.95
N GLU A 108 15.33 -6.63 -7.86
CA GLU A 108 15.08 -7.35 -6.60
C GLU A 108 13.71 -7.05 -5.96
N VAL A 109 13.10 -8.11 -5.41
CA VAL A 109 12.04 -7.99 -4.41
C VAL A 109 12.71 -7.70 -3.07
N VAL A 110 12.77 -6.42 -2.69
CA VAL A 110 13.29 -6.03 -1.39
C VAL A 110 12.12 -5.89 -0.39
N PRO A 111 12.17 -6.53 0.79
CA PRO A 111 11.22 -6.26 1.86
C PRO A 111 11.47 -4.86 2.44
N TRP A 112 10.43 -4.05 2.62
CA TRP A 112 10.53 -2.67 3.12
C TRP A 112 9.84 -2.50 4.48
N LEU A 113 10.52 -1.85 5.41
CA LEU A 113 9.90 -1.21 6.58
C LEU A 113 9.73 0.27 6.27
N ILE A 114 8.51 0.80 6.40
CA ILE A 114 8.33 2.24 6.60
C ILE A 114 8.53 2.46 8.09
N GLU A 115 9.65 3.11 8.43
CA GLU A 115 9.85 3.59 9.78
C GLU A 115 9.15 4.94 9.93
N LEU A 116 8.14 4.96 10.79
CA LEU A 116 7.57 6.18 11.33
C LEU A 116 8.48 6.59 12.49
N GLY A 117 9.41 7.51 12.23
CA GLY A 117 10.28 8.05 13.27
C GLY A 117 9.56 9.13 14.06
N GLY A 118 9.74 9.11 15.38
CA GLY A 118 9.39 10.18 16.31
C GLY A 118 10.61 10.98 16.76
#